data_AF-A0A7S3LBI1-F1
#
_entry.id   AF-A0A7S3LBI1-F1
#
_cell.length_a   1.000
_cell.length_b   1.000
_cell.length_c   1.000
_cell.angle_alpha   90.00
_cell.angle_beta   90.00
_cell.angle_gamma   90.00
#
_symmetry.space_group_name_H-M   'P 1'
#
loop_
_entity.id
_entity.type
_entity.pdbx_description
1 polymer ?
#
loop_
_entity_poly.entity_id
_entity_poly.type
_entity_poly.pdbx_seq_one_letter_code
_entity_poly.pdbx_strand_id
1 'polypeptide(L)'
;TGAKVLAEKNNGFSISKGNTTWQVTGFKEMEPRAGLPYFPFLLHRSTTHLTTCAIARAIDCYKPIGRIISVCVPCFNEEAASLNRSIRSLSEQRTPEGVRLEIVVVMDGIQQISQSMQDYLGELFGISTQPGASNNPFEFLSGAQTVIVECVKDSTDSDSSGATLSLVLKRSNKRKVNSQMWWLKGHARDSRCEFAF
;
A
#
# COMPACT_ATOMS: atom_id res chain seq x y z
N THR A 1 -7.93 9.38 -18.21
CA THR A 1 -7.48 10.47 -17.32
C THR A 1 -6.07 10.18 -16.88
N GLY A 2 -5.10 11.02 -17.27
CA GLY A 2 -3.67 10.79 -17.02
C GLY A 2 -3.27 11.07 -15.57
N ALA A 3 -2.41 10.23 -15.00
CA ALA A 3 -1.80 10.46 -13.70
C ALA A 3 -0.78 11.61 -13.79
N LYS A 4 -0.74 12.49 -12.78
CA LYS A 4 0.19 13.63 -12.74
C LYS A 4 1.17 13.48 -11.58
N VAL A 5 2.46 13.60 -11.87
CA VAL A 5 3.51 13.70 -10.84
C VAL A 5 3.49 15.13 -10.28
N LEU A 6 3.39 15.26 -8.95
CA LEU A 6 3.13 16.55 -8.30
C LEU A 6 4.35 17.20 -7.63
N ALA A 7 5.27 16.42 -7.07
CA ALA A 7 6.43 16.96 -6.35
C ALA A 7 7.50 15.89 -6.11
N GLU A 8 8.77 16.30 -6.11
CA GLU A 8 9.93 15.50 -5.72
C GLU A 8 10.34 15.85 -4.28
N LYS A 9 10.64 14.84 -3.47
CA LYS A 9 11.29 14.96 -2.16
C LYS A 9 12.48 14.01 -2.15
N ASN A 10 13.43 14.24 -1.24
CA ASN A 10 14.75 13.57 -1.20
C ASN A 10 14.78 12.02 -1.23
N ASN A 11 13.64 11.30 -1.25
CA ASN A 11 13.57 9.85 -1.49
C ASN A 11 12.24 9.39 -2.17
N GLY A 12 11.50 10.29 -2.83
CA GLY A 12 10.16 9.95 -3.32
C GLY A 12 9.48 11.04 -4.13
N PHE A 13 8.31 10.72 -4.67
CA PHE A 13 7.46 11.67 -5.39
C PHE A 13 5.98 11.37 -5.15
N SER A 14 5.10 12.31 -5.47
CA SER A 14 3.65 12.10 -5.35
C SER A 14 2.98 11.97 -6.71
N ILE A 15 2.02 11.07 -6.82
CA ILE A 15 1.17 10.86 -8.00
C ILE A 15 -0.27 11.14 -7.61
N SER A 16 -0.98 11.94 -8.41
CA SER A 16 -2.43 12.09 -8.24
C SER A 16 -3.18 11.58 -9.45
N LYS A 17 -4.28 10.87 -9.18
CA LYS A 17 -5.21 10.37 -10.18
C LYS A 17 -6.64 10.49 -9.64
N GLY A 18 -7.46 11.29 -10.32
CA GLY A 18 -8.78 11.63 -9.80
C GLY A 18 -8.64 12.34 -8.45
N ASN A 19 -9.32 11.81 -7.42
CA ASN A 19 -9.28 12.36 -6.08
C ASN A 19 -8.28 11.66 -5.14
N THR A 20 -7.58 10.64 -5.64
CA THR A 20 -6.63 9.86 -4.85
C THR A 20 -5.22 10.37 -5.11
N THR A 21 -4.46 10.54 -4.02
CA THR A 21 -3.05 10.91 -4.09
C THR A 21 -2.19 9.84 -3.44
N TRP A 22 -1.17 9.41 -4.17
CA TRP A 22 -0.22 8.39 -3.78
C TRP A 22 1.14 9.03 -3.49
N GLN A 23 1.76 8.64 -2.38
CA GLN A 23 3.18 8.87 -2.14
C GLN A 23 3.94 7.65 -2.65
N VAL A 24 4.94 7.89 -3.49
CA VAL A 24 5.88 6.90 -3.98
C VAL A 24 7.22 7.14 -3.29
N THR A 25 7.80 6.11 -2.67
CA THR A 25 9.08 6.19 -1.94
C THR A 25 10.00 5.07 -2.37
N GLY A 26 11.27 5.37 -2.62
CA GLY A 26 12.27 4.42 -3.09
C GLY A 26 13.27 4.02 -2.01
N PHE A 27 13.64 2.75 -1.99
CA PHE A 27 14.58 2.18 -1.03
C PHE A 27 15.67 1.37 -1.74
N LYS A 28 16.91 1.50 -1.28
CA LYS A 28 18.05 0.73 -1.81
C LYS A 28 18.04 -0.71 -1.28
N GLU A 29 17.44 -0.93 -0.12
CA GLU A 29 17.27 -2.26 0.46
C GLU A 29 16.27 -3.12 -0.33
N MET A 30 16.57 -4.42 -0.38
CA MET A 30 15.69 -5.45 -0.93
C MET A 30 14.82 -6.11 0.15
N GLU A 31 15.08 -5.80 1.42
CA GLU A 31 14.34 -6.32 2.56
C GLU A 31 14.12 -5.20 3.59
N PRO A 32 13.00 -5.21 4.32
CA PRO A 32 12.75 -4.20 5.33
C PRO A 32 13.72 -4.34 6.52
N ARG A 33 14.30 -3.21 6.93
CA ARG A 33 15.18 -3.09 8.09
C ARG A 33 14.36 -2.86 9.35
N ALA A 34 14.80 -3.47 10.44
CA ALA A 34 14.22 -3.21 11.76
C ALA A 34 14.38 -1.72 12.12
N GLY A 35 13.38 -1.15 12.80
CA GLY A 35 13.40 0.24 13.25
C GLY A 35 12.91 1.26 12.22
N LEU A 36 13.08 1.02 10.92
CA LEU A 36 12.69 1.99 9.88
C LEU A 36 11.17 1.91 9.58
N PRO A 37 10.44 3.04 9.51
CA PRO A 37 9.09 3.08 8.98
C PRO A 37 9.13 3.15 7.45
N TYR A 38 8.39 2.26 6.81
CA TYR A 38 8.28 2.11 5.36
C TYR A 38 6.95 2.68 4.82
N PHE A 39 5.93 2.71 5.66
CA PHE A 39 4.57 3.19 5.36
C PHE A 39 4.19 4.33 6.33
N PRO A 40 4.81 5.52 6.19
CA PRO A 40 4.65 6.60 7.16
C PRO A 40 3.22 7.16 7.21
N PHE A 41 2.47 7.22 6.10
CA PHE A 41 1.09 7.72 6.11
C PHE A 41 0.14 6.71 6.74
N LEU A 42 0.37 5.40 6.54
CA LEU A 42 -0.34 4.31 7.20
C LEU A 42 -0.03 4.31 8.70
N LEU A 43 1.23 4.48 9.09
CA LEU A 43 1.62 4.59 10.49
C LEU A 43 0.94 5.79 11.17
N HIS A 44 0.90 6.93 10.49
CA HIS A 44 0.18 8.11 10.97
C HIS A 44 -1.32 7.83 11.11
N ARG A 45 -1.99 7.33 10.06
CA ARG A 45 -3.42 7.00 10.08
C ARG A 45 -3.77 5.99 11.18
N SER A 46 -2.95 4.97 11.36
CA SER A 46 -3.15 3.93 12.38
C SER A 46 -2.96 4.49 13.79
N THR A 47 -1.98 5.38 13.99
CA THR A 47 -1.76 6.06 15.27
C THR A 47 -2.92 6.99 15.62
N THR A 48 -3.38 7.81 14.66
CA THR A 48 -4.53 8.69 14.84
C THR A 48 -5.79 7.89 15.14
N HIS A 49 -6.04 6.81 14.41
CA HIS A 49 -7.20 5.94 14.62
C HIS A 49 -7.22 5.33 16.03
N LEU A 50 -6.11 4.74 16.48
CA LEU A 50 -5.99 4.17 17.82
C LEU A 50 -6.15 5.23 18.92
N THR A 51 -5.63 6.44 18.70
CA THR A 51 -5.76 7.56 19.64
C THR A 51 -7.21 8.01 19.77
N THR A 52 -7.91 8.20 18.64
CA THR A 52 -9.33 8.55 18.62
C THR A 52 -10.18 7.49 19.33
N CYS A 53 -9.89 6.21 19.10
CA CYS A 53 -10.58 5.10 19.78
C CYS A 53 -10.31 5.10 21.29
N ALA A 54 -9.08 5.37 21.71
CA ALA A 54 -8.72 5.46 23.13
C ALA A 54 -9.47 6.60 23.83
N ILE A 55 -9.59 7.76 23.18
CA ILE A 55 -10.39 8.90 23.68
C ILE A 55 -11.87 8.52 23.77
N ALA A 56 -12.43 7.89 22.74
CA ALA A 56 -13.84 7.48 22.74
C ALA A 56 -14.16 6.49 23.88
N ARG A 57 -13.23 5.57 24.21
CA ARG A 57 -13.37 4.66 25.36
C ARG A 57 -13.37 5.39 26.69
N ALA A 58 -12.55 6.43 26.85
CA ALA A 58 -12.48 7.19 28.08
C ALA A 58 -13.76 7.99 28.37
N ILE A 59 -14.58 8.25 27.34
CA ILE A 59 -15.84 9.00 27.42
C ILE A 59 -17.06 8.05 27.52
N ASP A 60 -16.84 6.79 27.91
CA ASP A 60 -17.89 5.78 28.18
C ASP A 60 -18.79 5.43 26.98
N CYS A 61 -18.27 5.62 25.77
CA CYS A 61 -18.90 5.16 24.55
C CYS A 61 -18.44 3.71 24.29
N TYR A 62 -19.33 2.73 24.47
CA TYR A 62 -19.13 1.28 24.25
C TYR A 62 -18.80 0.88 22.79
N LYS A 63 -18.16 1.76 22.00
CA LYS A 63 -17.82 1.44 20.62
C LYS A 63 -16.63 0.46 20.55
N PRO A 64 -16.70 -0.53 19.63
CA PRO A 64 -15.61 -1.47 19.42
C PRO A 64 -14.30 -0.74 19.07
N ILE A 65 -13.21 -1.29 19.59
CA ILE A 65 -11.83 -0.80 19.43
C ILE A 65 -11.49 -0.74 17.94
N GLY A 66 -10.79 0.31 17.52
CA GLY A 66 -10.24 0.51 16.18
C GLY A 66 -9.20 -0.54 15.79
N ARG A 67 -9.69 -1.73 15.44
CA ARG A 67 -8.89 -2.90 15.07
C ARG A 67 -8.49 -2.82 13.62
N ILE A 68 -7.24 -3.15 13.34
CA ILE A 68 -6.70 -3.17 11.99
C ILE A 68 -6.30 -4.61 11.65
N ILE A 69 -6.82 -5.11 10.53
CA ILE A 69 -6.42 -6.38 9.92
C ILE A 69 -5.56 -6.05 8.71
N SER A 70 -4.32 -6.53 8.70
CA SER A 70 -3.45 -6.39 7.53
C SER A 70 -3.46 -7.67 6.69
N VAL A 71 -3.73 -7.54 5.40
CA VAL A 71 -3.76 -8.64 4.43
C VAL A 71 -2.64 -8.45 3.40
N CYS A 72 -1.84 -9.49 3.19
CA CYS A 72 -0.81 -9.50 2.14
C CYS A 72 -1.29 -10.26 0.91
N VAL A 73 -1.15 -9.63 -0.26
CA VAL A 73 -1.36 -10.25 -1.56
C VAL A 73 -0.02 -10.29 -2.29
N PRO A 74 0.79 -11.35 -2.14
CA PRO A 74 2.02 -11.49 -2.89
C PRO A 74 1.70 -11.82 -4.35
N CYS A 75 2.39 -11.15 -5.28
CA CYS A 75 2.26 -11.36 -6.71
C CYS A 75 3.64 -11.46 -7.35
N PHE A 76 3.80 -12.31 -8.35
CA PHE A 76 4.98 -12.43 -9.19
C PHE A 76 4.60 -12.43 -10.68
N ASN A 77 3.88 -13.46 -11.12
CA ASN A 77 3.54 -13.67 -12.53
C ASN A 77 2.03 -13.93 -12.74
N GLU A 78 1.21 -13.58 -11.75
CA GLU A 78 -0.24 -13.66 -11.87
C GLU A 78 -0.76 -12.61 -12.86
N GLU A 79 -1.86 -12.95 -13.53
CA GLU A 79 -2.58 -12.02 -14.41
C GLU A 79 -3.37 -10.97 -13.62
N ALA A 80 -3.58 -9.79 -14.23
CA ALA A 80 -4.34 -8.70 -13.62
C ALA A 80 -5.74 -9.13 -13.14
N ALA A 81 -6.41 -10.00 -13.89
CA ALA A 81 -7.74 -10.49 -13.54
C ALA A 81 -7.77 -11.22 -12.18
N SER A 82 -6.71 -11.94 -11.84
CA SER A 82 -6.58 -12.65 -10.56
C SER A 82 -6.40 -11.66 -9.40
N LEU A 83 -5.50 -10.68 -9.56
CA LEU A 83 -5.29 -9.65 -8.55
C LEU A 83 -6.54 -8.79 -8.36
N ASN A 84 -7.19 -8.38 -9.44
CA ASN A 84 -8.44 -7.61 -9.41
C ASN A 84 -9.54 -8.33 -8.65
N ARG A 85 -9.71 -9.64 -8.90
CA ARG A 85 -10.68 -10.45 -8.15
C ARG A 85 -10.37 -10.48 -6.66
N SER A 86 -9.11 -10.66 -6.27
CA SER A 86 -8.69 -10.68 -4.87
C SER A 86 -8.93 -9.34 -4.18
N ILE A 87 -8.49 -8.23 -4.78
CA ILE A 87 -8.68 -6.88 -4.23
C ILE A 87 -10.17 -6.57 -4.12
N ARG A 88 -10.95 -6.81 -5.17
CA ARG A 88 -12.40 -6.59 -5.15
C ARG A 88 -13.07 -7.41 -4.05
N SER A 89 -12.76 -8.70 -3.96
CA SER A 89 -13.33 -9.57 -2.94
C SER A 89 -12.99 -9.10 -1.53
N LEU A 90 -11.78 -8.60 -1.29
CA LEU A 90 -11.34 -8.07 0.00
C LEU A 90 -12.01 -6.73 0.31
N SER A 91 -12.10 -5.82 -0.66
CA SER A 91 -12.73 -4.51 -0.50
C SER A 91 -14.25 -4.58 -0.31
N GLU A 92 -14.90 -5.62 -0.84
CA GLU A 92 -16.33 -5.86 -0.66
C GLU A 92 -16.66 -6.64 0.63
N GLN A 93 -15.65 -7.09 1.41
CA GLN A 93 -15.90 -7.77 2.67
C GLN A 93 -16.54 -6.82 3.68
N ARG A 94 -17.65 -7.27 4.28
CA ARG A 94 -18.24 -6.58 5.43
C ARG A 94 -17.38 -6.84 6.67
N THR A 95 -16.66 -5.82 7.10
CA THR A 95 -15.95 -5.86 8.38
C THR A 95 -16.90 -5.48 9.53
N PRO A 96 -16.74 -6.04 10.74
CA PRO A 96 -17.46 -5.57 11.91
C PRO A 96 -17.21 -4.08 12.18
N GLU A 97 -18.12 -3.41 12.91
CA GLU A 97 -17.90 -2.03 13.35
C GLU A 97 -16.57 -1.93 14.13
N GLY A 98 -15.80 -0.87 13.85
CA GLY A 98 -14.48 -0.66 14.45
C GLY A 98 -13.35 -1.50 13.84
N VAL A 99 -13.62 -2.38 12.86
CA VAL A 99 -12.59 -3.16 12.17
C VAL A 99 -12.30 -2.57 10.79
N ARG A 100 -11.02 -2.28 10.51
CA ARG A 100 -10.52 -1.79 9.22
C ARG A 100 -9.63 -2.83 8.55
N LEU A 101 -9.72 -2.93 7.23
CA LEU A 101 -8.86 -3.77 6.41
C LEU A 101 -7.77 -2.94 5.73
N GLU A 102 -6.52 -3.40 5.83
CA GLU A 102 -5.34 -2.80 5.20
C GLU A 102 -4.68 -3.83 4.28
N ILE A 103 -4.82 -3.65 2.98
CA ILE A 103 -4.33 -4.58 1.97
C ILE A 103 -2.98 -4.07 1.46
N VAL A 104 -1.96 -4.92 1.50
CA VAL A 104 -0.68 -4.68 0.82
C VAL A 104 -0.51 -5.67 -0.33
N VAL A 105 -0.34 -5.13 -1.53
CA VAL A 105 0.04 -5.92 -2.70
C VAL A 105 1.56 -5.89 -2.81
N VAL A 106 2.20 -7.05 -2.91
CA VAL A 106 3.66 -7.14 -3.03
C VAL A 106 4.03 -7.75 -4.37
N MET A 107 4.42 -6.90 -5.33
CA MET A 107 4.89 -7.31 -6.65
C MET A 107 6.36 -7.71 -6.60
N ASP A 108 6.66 -8.98 -6.84
CA ASP A 108 7.97 -9.59 -6.66
C ASP A 108 8.74 -9.79 -7.96
N GLY A 109 9.37 -8.73 -8.49
CA GLY A 109 10.10 -8.80 -9.74
C GLY A 109 9.32 -8.14 -10.87
N ILE A 110 9.20 -6.81 -10.78
CA ILE A 110 8.44 -5.99 -11.71
C ILE A 110 8.90 -6.09 -13.17
N GLN A 111 10.13 -6.56 -13.40
CA GLN A 111 10.68 -6.74 -14.74
C GLN A 111 10.02 -7.88 -15.52
N GLN A 112 9.27 -8.77 -14.83
CA GLN A 112 8.71 -9.99 -15.41
C GLN A 112 7.17 -10.00 -15.40
N ILE A 113 6.53 -8.89 -15.02
CA ILE A 113 5.06 -8.84 -14.95
C ILE A 113 4.44 -8.70 -16.35
N SER A 114 3.30 -9.36 -16.55
CA SER A 114 2.56 -9.33 -17.81
C SER A 114 2.06 -7.91 -18.13
N GLN A 115 1.84 -7.61 -19.42
CA GLN A 115 1.31 -6.30 -19.84
C GLN A 115 -0.03 -5.98 -19.16
N SER A 116 -0.90 -6.97 -19.02
CA SER A 116 -2.19 -6.81 -18.33
C SER A 116 -2.00 -6.30 -16.89
N MET A 117 -1.01 -6.83 -16.17
CA MET A 117 -0.67 -6.41 -14.81
C MET A 117 -0.09 -5.00 -14.80
N GLN A 118 0.75 -4.65 -15.77
CA GLN A 118 1.31 -3.29 -15.88
C GLN A 118 0.20 -2.25 -16.09
N ASP A 119 -0.73 -2.54 -17.00
CA ASP A 119 -1.88 -1.68 -17.28
C ASP A 119 -2.77 -1.55 -16.05
N TYR A 120 -3.02 -2.66 -15.35
CA TYR A 120 -3.83 -2.68 -14.13
C TYR A 120 -3.20 -1.88 -12.98
N LEU A 121 -1.88 -1.98 -12.77
CA LEU A 121 -1.18 -1.18 -11.76
C LEU A 121 -1.21 0.32 -12.09
N GLY A 122 -1.12 0.67 -13.37
CA GLY A 122 -1.31 2.06 -13.81
C GLY A 122 -2.75 2.55 -13.69
N GLU A 123 -3.72 1.64 -13.81
CA GLU A 123 -5.10 1.95 -13.48
C GLU A 123 -5.27 2.24 -11.99
N LEU A 124 -4.74 1.36 -11.14
CA LEU A 124 -5.03 1.35 -9.71
C LEU A 124 -4.22 2.40 -8.92
N PHE A 125 -2.92 2.51 -9.21
CA PHE A 125 -1.98 3.37 -8.47
C PHE A 125 -1.46 4.56 -9.28
N GLY A 126 -1.80 4.65 -10.57
CA GLY A 126 -1.32 5.73 -11.44
C GLY A 126 0.19 5.67 -11.74
N ILE A 127 0.85 4.53 -11.51
CA ILE A 127 2.25 4.30 -11.85
C ILE A 127 2.37 3.67 -13.25
N SER A 128 3.55 3.73 -13.86
CA SER A 128 3.88 2.91 -15.02
C SER A 128 5.10 2.05 -14.71
N THR A 129 5.25 0.93 -15.40
CA THR A 129 6.47 0.12 -15.38
C THR A 129 7.15 0.09 -16.75
N GLN A 130 6.55 0.78 -17.74
CA GLN A 130 7.08 0.91 -19.08
C GLN A 130 8.31 1.83 -19.09
N PRO A 131 9.36 1.48 -19.85
CA PRO A 131 10.51 2.34 -20.01
C PRO A 131 10.15 3.71 -20.61
N GLY A 132 10.74 4.78 -20.09
CA GLY A 132 10.52 6.16 -20.51
C GLY A 132 9.24 6.81 -19.99
N ALA A 133 8.42 6.11 -19.22
CA ALA A 133 7.20 6.68 -18.66
C ALA A 133 7.53 7.61 -17.47
N SER A 134 7.00 8.83 -17.49
CA SER A 134 7.28 9.86 -16.46
C SER A 134 6.83 9.49 -15.05
N ASN A 135 5.88 8.56 -14.94
CA ASN A 135 5.38 7.99 -13.69
C ASN A 135 5.96 6.60 -13.41
N ASN A 136 7.07 6.22 -14.04
CA ASN A 136 7.79 4.99 -13.74
C ASN A 136 8.63 5.14 -12.46
N PRO A 137 8.29 4.45 -11.36
CA PRO A 137 8.98 4.67 -10.10
C PRO A 137 10.46 4.30 -10.12
N PHE A 138 10.86 3.26 -10.88
CA PHE A 138 12.25 2.80 -10.90
C PHE A 138 13.15 3.64 -11.81
N GLU A 139 12.57 4.38 -12.76
CA GLU A 139 13.31 5.37 -13.54
C GLU A 139 13.43 6.69 -12.76
N PHE A 140 12.34 7.13 -12.12
CA PHE A 140 12.33 8.35 -11.31
C PHE A 140 13.23 8.20 -10.07
N LEU A 141 13.18 7.05 -9.40
CA LEU A 141 13.94 6.76 -8.19
C LEU A 141 15.13 5.86 -8.53
N SER A 142 16.04 6.39 -9.34
CA SER A 142 17.21 5.66 -9.81
C SER A 142 18.00 5.05 -8.64
N GLY A 143 18.30 3.75 -8.75
CA GLY A 143 18.99 2.98 -7.72
C GLY A 143 18.08 2.33 -6.66
N ALA A 144 16.77 2.61 -6.66
CA ALA A 144 15.83 1.88 -5.83
C ALA A 144 15.78 0.39 -6.23
N GLN A 145 15.79 -0.47 -5.21
CA GLN A 145 15.53 -1.91 -5.34
C GLN A 145 14.10 -2.25 -4.94
N THR A 146 13.53 -1.46 -4.03
CA THR A 146 12.14 -1.55 -3.61
C THR A 146 11.49 -0.19 -3.69
N VAL A 147 10.26 -0.13 -4.17
CA VAL A 147 9.43 1.07 -4.18
C VAL A 147 8.16 0.78 -3.39
N ILE A 148 7.75 1.74 -2.58
CA ILE A 148 6.48 1.71 -1.84
C ILE A 148 5.57 2.78 -2.41
N VAL A 149 4.32 2.40 -2.68
CA VAL A 149 3.25 3.33 -3.07
C VAL A 149 2.16 3.28 -2.01
N GLU A 150 1.89 4.43 -1.40
CA GLU A 150 1.00 4.57 -0.24
C GLU A 150 -0.02 5.67 -0.49
N CYS A 151 -1.29 5.42 -0.13
CA CYS A 151 -2.32 6.44 -0.24
C CYS A 151 -2.12 7.53 0.83
N VAL A 152 -2.00 8.79 0.40
CA VAL A 152 -1.84 9.96 1.27
C VAL A 152 -3.20 10.55 1.66
N LYS A 153 -4.12 10.59 0.70
CA LYS A 153 -5.45 11.16 0.85
C LYS A 153 -6.40 10.39 -0.04
N ASP A 154 -7.45 9.84 0.57
CA ASP A 154 -8.57 9.27 -0.14
C ASP A 154 -9.78 10.18 0.06
N SER A 155 -10.42 10.65 -1.00
CA SER A 155 -11.58 11.56 -0.85
C SER A 155 -12.79 10.89 -0.18
N THR A 156 -12.75 9.57 -0.03
CA THR A 156 -13.71 8.72 0.67
C THR A 156 -13.47 8.65 2.18
N ASP A 157 -12.53 9.43 2.72
CA ASP A 157 -12.26 9.59 4.18
C ASP A 157 -13.47 10.10 5.01
N SER A 158 -14.65 10.29 4.40
CA SER A 158 -15.90 10.34 5.15
C SER A 158 -16.33 8.93 5.57
N ASP A 159 -15.74 8.41 6.65
CA ASP A 159 -16.29 7.36 7.54
C ASP A 159 -16.75 6.00 6.94
N SER A 160 -16.55 5.74 5.65
CA SER A 160 -17.04 4.51 5.02
C SER A 160 -15.95 3.43 5.03
N SER A 161 -16.03 2.51 6.00
CA SER A 161 -15.79 1.04 5.99
C SER A 161 -15.01 0.36 4.84
N GLY A 162 -14.06 1.04 4.18
CA GLY A 162 -13.36 0.55 3.01
C GLY A 162 -11.98 0.00 3.33
N ALA A 163 -11.54 -0.98 2.53
CA ALA A 163 -10.17 -1.45 2.58
C ALA A 163 -9.22 -0.38 2.00
N THR A 164 -8.15 -0.07 2.73
CA THR A 164 -7.07 0.75 2.21
C THR A 164 -6.07 -0.13 1.47
N LEU A 165 -5.50 0.38 0.39
CA LEU A 165 -4.55 -0.33 -0.45
C LEU A 165 -3.17 0.32 -0.40
N SER A 166 -2.13 -0.50 -0.27
CA SER A 166 -0.73 -0.13 -0.43
C SER A 166 -0.04 -1.08 -1.41
N LEU A 167 1.04 -0.61 -2.05
CA LEU A 167 1.82 -1.39 -3.00
C LEU A 167 3.30 -1.42 -2.59
N VAL A 168 3.89 -2.61 -2.66
CA VAL A 168 5.33 -2.83 -2.63
C VAL A 168 5.75 -3.37 -3.98
N LEU A 169 6.60 -2.63 -4.68
CA LEU A 169 7.22 -3.06 -5.92
C LEU A 169 8.66 -3.46 -5.64
N LYS A 170 9.00 -4.71 -5.94
CA LYS A 170 10.38 -5.18 -5.90
C LYS A 170 10.93 -5.26 -7.32
N ARG A 171 12.11 -4.69 -7.51
CA ARG A 171 12.76 -4.65 -8.83
C ARG A 171 13.06 -6.05 -9.36
N SER A 172 13.59 -6.92 -8.50
CA SER A 172 13.96 -8.30 -8.81
C SER A 172 13.15 -9.29 -7.98
N ASN A 173 12.94 -10.50 -8.52
CA ASN A 173 12.27 -11.58 -7.80
C ASN A 173 13.16 -12.12 -6.68
N LYS A 174 12.66 -12.08 -5.44
CA LYS A 174 13.35 -12.57 -4.23
C LYS A 174 12.57 -13.65 -3.49
N ARG A 175 11.63 -14.31 -4.18
CA ARG A 175 10.77 -15.38 -3.67
C ARG A 175 9.74 -14.88 -2.65
N LYS A 176 8.74 -15.73 -2.43
CA LYS A 176 7.59 -15.47 -1.53
C LYS A 176 7.99 -15.07 -0.10
N VAL A 177 9.06 -15.65 0.45
CA VAL A 177 9.54 -15.34 1.81
C VAL A 177 9.89 -13.86 1.96
N ASN A 178 10.56 -13.28 0.95
CA ASN A 178 10.90 -11.87 0.99
C ASN A 178 9.65 -10.98 0.90
N SER A 179 8.62 -11.38 0.14
CA SER A 179 7.34 -10.66 0.12
C SER A 179 6.65 -10.66 1.49
N GLN A 180 6.69 -11.80 2.19
CA GLN A 180 6.18 -11.90 3.57
C GLN A 180 6.98 -11.03 4.54
N MET A 181 8.29 -10.85 4.33
CA MET A 181 9.08 -9.94 5.16
C MET A 181 8.65 -8.48 4.97
N TRP A 182 8.47 -8.02 3.73
CA TRP A 182 7.95 -6.68 3.43
C TRP A 182 6.58 -6.42 4.06
N TRP A 183 5.76 -7.45 4.14
CA TRP A 183 4.51 -7.39 4.87
C TRP A 183 4.72 -7.39 6.40
N LEU A 184 5.27 -8.45 7.01
CA LEU A 184 5.35 -8.60 8.47
C LEU A 184 6.22 -7.52 9.15
N LYS A 185 7.40 -7.22 8.58
CA LYS A 185 8.37 -6.30 9.17
C LYS A 185 8.20 -4.85 8.70
N GLY A 186 7.55 -4.65 7.54
CA GLY A 186 7.22 -3.34 7.00
C GLY A 186 5.76 -2.99 7.28
N HIS A 187 4.86 -3.45 6.41
CA HIS A 187 3.47 -3.01 6.39
C HIS A 187 2.68 -3.32 7.67
N ALA A 188 2.66 -4.57 8.13
CA ALA A 188 1.94 -5.00 9.32
C ALA A 188 2.40 -4.23 10.57
N ARG A 189 3.73 -4.08 10.73
CA ARG A 189 4.34 -3.27 11.79
C ARG A 189 3.87 -1.82 11.75
N ASP A 190 3.92 -1.18 10.59
CA ASP A 190 3.54 0.23 10.45
C ASP A 190 2.02 0.44 10.55
N SER A 191 1.22 -0.53 10.11
CA SER A 191 -0.23 -0.55 10.29
C SER A 191 -0.67 -0.72 11.74
N ARG A 192 0.24 -1.13 12.64
CA ARG A 192 -0.07 -1.51 14.02
C ARG A 192 -1.24 -2.52 14.10
N CYS A 193 -1.31 -3.43 13.12
CA CYS A 193 -2.39 -4.41 13.05
C CYS A 193 -2.37 -5.33 14.29
N GLU A 194 -3.54 -5.64 14.82
CA GLU A 194 -3.69 -6.61 15.91
C GLU A 194 -3.47 -8.04 15.39
N PHE A 195 -3.86 -8.28 14.14
CA PHE A 195 -3.76 -9.57 13.48
C PHE A 195 -3.07 -9.43 12.12
N ALA A 196 -2.01 -10.21 11.92
CA ALA A 196 -1.33 -10.38 10.64
C ALA A 196 -1.56 -11.84 10.18
N PHE A 197 -2.35 -12.02 9.11
CA PHE A 197 -2.70 -13.33 8.53
C PHE A 197 -2.06 -13.54 7.16
#